data_AF-A0A3Q2X535-F1
#
_entry.id   AF-A0A3Q2X535-F1
#
_cell.length_a   1.000
_cell.length_b   1.000
_cell.length_c   1.000
_cell.angle_alpha   90.00
_cell.angle_beta   90.00
_cell.angle_gamma   90.00
#
_symmetry.space_group_name_H-M   'P 1'
#
loop_
_entity.id
_entity.type
_entity.pdbx_description
1 polymer ?
#
loop_
_entity_poly.entity_id
_entity_poly.type
_entity_poly.pdbx_seq_one_letter_code
_entity_poly.pdbx_strand_id
1 'polypeptide(L)'
;LLFTLVKFFFFFCPFLSSATPELISAPPTSQQDQAANEAQASASVTLDPSQPVTNIQIRLADGGRLVQKFNHTHRVSDLRHFVVAARPAMAAREFVLMTTFPNKELMDESQTLQQANLLNAVIVQRLK
;
A
#
# COMPACT_ATOMS: atom_id res chain seq x y z
N LEU A 1 46.98 22.54 4.43
CA LEU A 1 46.82 21.43 3.47
C LEU A 1 46.77 20.14 4.30
N LEU A 2 45.81 19.23 4.22
CA LEU A 2 45.19 18.63 3.04
C LEU A 2 43.87 17.88 3.44
N PHE A 3 42.79 18.14 2.71
CA PHE A 3 41.64 17.29 2.28
C PHE A 3 40.94 16.23 3.17
N THR A 4 39.64 16.49 3.41
CA THR A 4 38.41 15.66 3.23
C THR A 4 38.54 14.19 2.80
N LEU A 5 37.83 13.26 3.48
CA LEU A 5 36.99 12.26 2.81
C LEU A 5 35.90 11.62 3.69
N VAL A 6 34.69 11.54 3.11
CA VAL A 6 33.46 10.85 3.54
C VAL A 6 33.36 9.50 2.82
N LYS A 7 32.91 8.42 3.49
CA LYS A 7 32.26 7.20 2.92
C LYS A 7 31.82 6.27 4.09
N PHE A 8 30.54 6.15 4.44
CA PHE A 8 29.49 5.26 3.90
C PHE A 8 29.89 3.77 3.82
N PHE A 9 29.34 2.93 4.71
CA PHE A 9 28.98 1.54 4.37
C PHE A 9 27.85 1.01 5.27
N PHE A 10 26.74 0.75 4.61
CA PHE A 10 25.55 0.03 5.07
C PHE A 10 25.83 -1.46 4.86
N PHE A 11 25.68 -2.32 5.89
CA PHE A 11 25.34 -3.75 5.78
C PHE A 11 25.45 -4.41 7.16
N PHE A 12 24.39 -5.05 7.68
CA PHE A 12 24.32 -6.52 7.80
C PHE A 12 22.98 -6.98 8.41
N CYS A 13 22.53 -8.13 7.91
CA CYS A 13 21.24 -8.82 8.08
C CYS A 13 21.01 -9.35 9.51
N PRO A 14 19.78 -9.79 9.85
CA PRO A 14 19.59 -11.25 9.87
C PRO A 14 18.28 -11.74 9.24
N PHE A 15 18.45 -12.80 8.44
CA PHE A 15 17.44 -13.73 7.95
C PHE A 15 17.35 -14.90 8.96
N LEU A 16 16.13 -15.30 9.35
CA LEU A 16 15.58 -16.67 9.37
C LEU A 16 14.52 -16.89 10.46
N SER A 17 13.29 -17.07 9.97
CA SER A 17 12.32 -18.11 10.32
C SER A 17 12.06 -18.47 11.79
N SER A 18 10.91 -18.02 12.29
CA SER A 18 9.75 -18.91 12.56
C SER A 18 8.55 -18.06 12.98
N ALA A 19 7.44 -18.16 12.26
CA ALA A 19 6.17 -17.58 12.71
C ALA A 19 5.03 -18.45 12.21
N THR A 20 4.74 -19.50 12.98
CA THR A 20 3.39 -20.03 13.14
C THR A 20 2.50 -18.90 13.69
N PRO A 21 1.36 -18.55 13.07
CA PRO A 21 0.49 -17.53 13.64
C PRO A 21 -0.32 -18.14 14.79
N GLU A 22 0.11 -17.87 16.02
CA GLU A 22 -0.75 -18.04 17.19
C GLU A 22 -1.77 -16.88 17.17
N LEU A 23 -3.03 -17.23 16.94
CA LEU A 23 -4.17 -16.34 17.14
C LEU A 23 -4.24 -16.02 18.64
N ILE A 24 -4.37 -14.74 19.03
CA ILE A 24 -5.31 -14.18 20.04
C ILE A 24 -4.82 -12.80 20.52
N SER A 25 -5.81 -11.93 20.72
CA SER A 25 -5.80 -10.65 21.45
C SER A 25 -5.42 -9.42 20.65
N ALA A 26 -6.35 -8.47 20.57
CA ALA A 26 -6.13 -7.11 20.12
C ALA A 26 -5.49 -6.27 21.24
N PRO A 27 -4.36 -5.59 20.98
CA PRO A 27 -3.91 -4.44 21.77
C PRO A 27 -3.56 -3.27 20.80
N PRO A 28 -3.01 -2.13 21.25
CA PRO A 28 -2.93 -0.92 20.42
C PRO A 28 -2.07 -1.21 19.18
N THR A 29 -2.56 -0.87 17.98
CA THR A 29 -1.94 -1.22 16.69
C THR A 29 -0.47 -0.81 16.65
N SER A 30 0.40 -1.75 17.01
CA SER A 30 1.84 -1.60 16.99
C SER A 30 2.27 -1.45 15.53
N GLN A 31 3.36 -0.74 15.27
CA GLN A 31 3.91 -0.65 13.91
C GLN A 31 4.18 -2.04 13.29
N GLN A 32 4.44 -3.05 14.14
CA GLN A 32 4.55 -4.46 13.73
C GLN A 32 3.24 -5.08 13.24
N ASP A 33 2.12 -4.82 13.92
CA ASP A 33 0.80 -5.32 13.49
C ASP A 33 0.39 -4.71 12.15
N GLN A 34 0.75 -3.45 11.95
CA GLN A 34 0.50 -2.73 10.71
C GLN A 34 1.25 -3.36 9.53
N ALA A 35 2.54 -3.70 9.70
CA ALA A 35 3.32 -4.36 8.67
C ALA A 35 2.82 -5.78 8.36
N ALA A 36 2.34 -6.52 9.37
CA ALA A 36 1.73 -7.82 9.17
C ALA A 36 0.43 -7.72 8.36
N ASN A 37 -0.45 -6.78 8.71
CA ASN A 37 -1.68 -6.52 7.98
C ASN A 37 -1.41 -6.11 6.52
N GLU A 38 -0.40 -5.27 6.29
CA GLU A 38 0.05 -4.90 4.94
C GLU A 38 0.51 -6.10 4.14
N ALA A 39 1.35 -6.97 4.71
CA ALA A 39 1.82 -8.17 4.03
C ALA A 39 0.67 -9.13 3.69
N GLN A 40 -0.29 -9.29 4.61
CA GLN A 40 -1.50 -10.10 4.38
C GLN A 40 -2.39 -9.49 3.30
N ALA A 41 -2.59 -8.17 3.32
CA ALA A 41 -3.34 -7.46 2.29
C ALA A 41 -2.65 -7.53 0.92
N SER A 42 -1.32 -7.49 0.87
CA SER A 42 -0.57 -7.66 -0.37
C SER A 42 -0.70 -9.07 -0.94
N ALA A 43 -0.75 -10.09 -0.07
CA ALA A 43 -0.93 -11.48 -0.46
C ALA A 43 -2.37 -11.81 -0.90
N SER A 44 -3.37 -11.07 -0.44
CA SER A 44 -4.76 -11.25 -0.86
C SER A 44 -5.05 -10.69 -2.26
N VAL A 45 -4.20 -9.78 -2.76
CA VAL A 45 -4.30 -9.28 -4.14
C VAL A 45 -3.86 -10.38 -5.10
N THR A 46 -4.82 -10.92 -5.87
CA THR A 46 -4.55 -11.93 -6.90
C THR A 46 -3.90 -11.28 -8.12
N LEU A 47 -2.64 -11.61 -8.39
CA LEU A 47 -1.91 -11.14 -9.56
C LEU A 47 -1.85 -12.22 -10.63
N ASP A 48 -2.00 -11.81 -11.89
CA ASP A 48 -1.91 -12.70 -13.06
C ASP A 48 -0.63 -12.35 -13.82
N PRO A 49 0.38 -13.22 -13.85
CA PRO A 49 1.64 -12.96 -14.52
C PRO A 49 1.50 -12.82 -16.04
N SER A 50 0.36 -13.24 -16.61
CA SER A 50 0.05 -13.13 -18.04
C SER A 50 -0.41 -11.73 -18.45
N GLN A 51 -0.78 -10.90 -17.47
CA GLN A 51 -1.31 -9.55 -17.69
C GLN A 51 -0.29 -8.48 -17.30
N PRO A 52 -0.36 -7.28 -17.90
CA PRO A 52 0.51 -6.18 -17.50
C PRO A 52 0.22 -5.74 -16.07
N VAL A 53 1.29 -5.69 -15.27
CA VAL A 53 1.27 -5.28 -13.86
C VAL A 53 1.69 -3.82 -13.75
N THR A 54 1.01 -3.08 -12.88
CA THR A 54 1.29 -1.71 -12.50
C THR A 54 1.60 -1.60 -11.00
N ASN A 55 2.44 -0.64 -10.62
CA ASN A 55 2.74 -0.36 -9.21
C ASN A 55 2.00 0.89 -8.76
N ILE A 56 1.10 0.77 -7.79
CA ILE A 56 0.36 1.90 -7.26
C ILE A 56 0.92 2.26 -5.90
N GLN A 57 1.21 3.54 -5.71
CA GLN A 57 1.59 4.10 -4.42
C GLN A 57 0.39 4.80 -3.80
N ILE A 58 0.05 4.44 -2.56
CA ILE A 58 -1.05 5.05 -1.81
C ILE A 58 -0.45 5.80 -0.63
N ARG A 59 -0.71 7.10 -0.57
CA ARG A 59 -0.39 7.96 0.56
C ARG A 59 -1.61 8.01 1.47
N LEU A 60 -1.48 7.45 2.66
CA LEU A 60 -2.54 7.42 3.66
C LEU A 60 -2.65 8.75 4.39
N ALA A 61 -3.83 9.02 4.95
CA ALA A 61 -4.05 10.22 5.76
C ALA A 61 -3.26 10.21 7.08
N ASP A 62 -2.91 9.03 7.59
CA ASP A 62 -2.07 8.87 8.80
C ASP A 62 -0.60 9.22 8.58
N GLY A 63 -0.21 9.59 7.35
CA GLY A 63 1.19 9.81 6.95
C GLY A 63 1.90 8.53 6.48
N GLY A 64 1.22 7.39 6.55
CA GLY A 64 1.73 6.11 6.04
C GLY A 64 1.83 6.06 4.51
N ARG A 65 2.69 5.17 4.01
CA ARG A 65 2.87 4.90 2.58
C ARG A 65 2.65 3.42 2.33
N LEU A 66 1.68 3.09 1.48
CA LEU A 66 1.50 1.75 0.95
C LEU A 66 1.96 1.70 -0.50
N VAL A 67 2.58 0.60 -0.91
CA VAL A 67 2.97 0.35 -2.30
C VAL A 67 2.52 -1.06 -2.64
N GLN A 68 1.69 -1.20 -3.66
CA GLN A 68 1.13 -2.49 -4.05
C GLN A 68 1.13 -2.63 -5.57
N LYS A 69 1.39 -3.86 -6.01
CA LYS A 69 1.29 -4.27 -7.41
C LYS A 69 -0.15 -4.67 -7.71
N PHE A 70 -0.64 -4.27 -8.88
CA PHE A 70 -1.95 -4.65 -9.40
C PHE A 70 -1.83 -4.88 -10.91
N ASN A 71 -2.59 -5.81 -11.45
CA ASN A 71 -2.87 -5.85 -12.90
C ASN A 71 -3.70 -4.65 -13.37
N HIS A 72 -3.60 -4.30 -14.65
CA HIS A 72 -4.40 -3.22 -15.27
C HIS A 72 -5.93 -3.46 -15.23
N THR A 73 -6.34 -4.72 -15.09
CA THR A 73 -7.73 -5.18 -15.06
C THR A 73 -8.41 -5.05 -13.70
N HIS A 74 -7.64 -4.78 -12.63
CA HIS A 74 -8.23 -4.51 -11.32
C HIS A 74 -9.07 -3.25 -11.32
N ARG A 75 -9.93 -3.18 -10.30
CA ARG A 75 -10.87 -2.07 -10.12
C ARG A 75 -10.42 -1.13 -9.01
N VAL A 76 -11.00 0.07 -9.02
CA VAL A 76 -10.83 1.03 -7.93
C VAL A 76 -11.39 0.47 -6.61
N SER A 77 -12.44 -0.37 -6.65
CA SER A 77 -12.92 -1.12 -5.48
C SER A 77 -11.82 -1.90 -4.79
N ASP A 78 -10.98 -2.59 -5.57
CA ASP A 78 -9.92 -3.46 -5.04
C ASP A 78 -8.85 -2.65 -4.29
N LEU A 79 -8.56 -1.42 -4.76
CA LEU A 79 -7.69 -0.49 -4.05
C LEU A 79 -8.25 -0.10 -2.69
N ARG A 80 -9.56 0.17 -2.64
CA ARG A 80 -10.24 0.54 -1.39
C ARG A 80 -10.22 -0.63 -0.41
N HIS A 81 -10.50 -1.84 -0.88
CA HIS A 81 -10.41 -3.07 -0.09
C HIS A 81 -8.98 -3.31 0.42
N PHE A 82 -7.97 -3.10 -0.42
CA PHE A 82 -6.57 -3.22 -0.02
C PHE A 82 -6.20 -2.24 1.10
N VAL A 83 -6.63 -0.98 1.02
CA VAL A 83 -6.40 0.01 2.10
C VAL A 83 -7.07 -0.41 3.40
N VAL A 84 -8.32 -0.89 3.33
CA VAL A 84 -9.08 -1.37 4.49
C VAL A 84 -8.43 -2.61 5.12
N ALA A 85 -7.94 -3.55 4.30
CA ALA A 85 -7.27 -4.75 4.76
C ALA A 85 -5.90 -4.44 5.40
N ALA A 86 -5.11 -3.55 4.78
CA ALA A 86 -3.83 -3.12 5.31
C ALA A 86 -4.00 -2.32 6.61
N ARG A 87 -5.06 -1.50 6.68
CA ARG A 87 -5.31 -0.55 7.76
C ARG A 87 -6.76 -0.66 8.25
N PRO A 88 -7.07 -1.64 9.12
CA PRO A 88 -8.42 -1.83 9.63
C PRO A 88 -8.93 -0.61 10.41
N ALA A 89 -8.04 0.19 11.01
CA ALA A 89 -8.41 1.46 11.65
C ALA A 89 -9.05 2.47 10.67
N MET A 90 -8.67 2.43 9.37
CA MET A 90 -9.25 3.28 8.33
C MET A 90 -10.62 2.78 7.85
N ALA A 91 -10.98 1.53 8.13
CA ALA A 91 -12.30 0.97 7.80
C ALA A 91 -13.42 1.68 8.58
N ALA A 92 -13.11 2.16 9.79
CA ALA A 92 -14.06 2.83 10.66
C ALA A 92 -14.35 4.28 10.23
N ARG A 93 -13.62 4.83 9.26
CA ARG A 93 -13.71 6.25 8.88
C ARG A 93 -13.99 6.40 7.39
N GLU A 94 -14.83 7.36 7.04
CA GLU A 94 -15.09 7.66 5.65
C GLU A 94 -13.90 8.38 5.02
N PHE A 95 -13.42 7.84 3.90
CA PHE A 95 -12.31 8.42 3.15
C PHE A 95 -12.58 8.36 1.64
N VAL A 96 -11.95 9.28 0.93
CA VAL A 96 -11.93 9.33 -0.54
C VAL A 96 -10.51 9.13 -1.05
N LEU A 97 -10.42 8.44 -2.18
CA LEU A 97 -9.16 8.28 -2.91
C LEU A 97 -9.11 9.32 -4.03
N MET A 98 -8.00 10.05 -4.11
CA MET A 98 -7.78 11.06 -5.12
C MET A 98 -6.44 10.84 -5.81
N THR A 99 -6.38 11.18 -7.09
CA THR A 99 -5.12 11.23 -7.85
C THR A 99 -4.40 12.55 -7.62
N THR A 100 -3.07 12.54 -7.73
CA THR A 100 -2.27 13.77 -7.65
C THR A 100 -2.17 14.52 -8.97
N PHE A 101 -2.25 13.83 -10.11
CA PHE A 101 -2.13 14.44 -11.43
C PHE A 101 -2.87 13.64 -12.51
N PRO A 102 -3.86 14.23 -13.21
CA PRO A 102 -4.64 15.39 -12.79
C PRO A 102 -5.35 15.12 -11.45
N ASN A 103 -5.65 16.15 -10.65
CA ASN A 103 -6.45 15.97 -9.43
C ASN A 103 -7.88 15.53 -9.81
N LYS A 104 -8.17 14.25 -9.63
CA LYS A 104 -9.49 13.66 -9.85
C LYS A 104 -9.87 12.82 -8.63
N GLU A 105 -11.13 12.96 -8.22
CA GLU A 105 -11.72 12.07 -7.22
C GLU A 105 -12.11 10.73 -7.88
N LEU A 106 -11.67 9.64 -7.25
CA LEU A 106 -12.01 8.28 -7.65
C LEU A 106 -13.32 7.87 -6.98
N MET A 107 -14.44 8.33 -7.54
CA MET A 107 -15.79 7.97 -7.05
C MET A 107 -16.28 6.66 -7.67
N ASP A 108 -15.82 6.34 -8.88
CA ASP A 108 -16.29 5.19 -9.66
C ASP A 108 -15.52 3.92 -9.27
N GLU A 109 -16.06 3.14 -8.32
CA GLU A 109 -15.43 1.91 -7.83
C GLU A 109 -15.41 0.77 -8.87
N SER A 110 -16.30 0.83 -9.87
CA SER A 110 -16.39 -0.16 -10.95
C SER A 110 -15.37 0.05 -12.06
N GLN A 111 -14.74 1.22 -12.11
CA GLN A 111 -13.77 1.59 -13.13
C GLN A 111 -12.47 0.79 -12.96
N THR A 112 -11.88 0.35 -14.07
CA THR A 112 -10.58 -0.32 -14.02
C THR A 112 -9.44 0.67 -13.83
N LEU A 113 -8.30 0.20 -13.32
CA LEU A 113 -7.10 1.01 -13.14
C LEU A 113 -6.64 1.65 -14.45
N GLN A 114 -6.77 0.92 -15.57
CA GLN A 114 -6.45 1.45 -16.89
C GLN A 114 -7.40 2.58 -17.30
N GLN A 115 -8.72 2.40 -17.14
CA GLN A 115 -9.71 3.41 -17.50
C GLN A 115 -9.59 4.67 -16.64
N ALA A 116 -9.22 4.50 -15.37
CA ALA A 116 -9.00 5.61 -14.43
C ALA A 116 -7.63 6.30 -14.60
N ASN A 117 -6.80 5.87 -15.57
CA ASN A 117 -5.42 6.33 -15.77
C ASN A 117 -4.56 6.23 -14.50
N LEU A 118 -4.74 5.17 -13.71
CA LEU A 118 -4.01 4.93 -12.46
C LEU A 118 -2.74 4.11 -12.64
N LEU A 119 -2.24 4.02 -13.88
CA LEU A 119 -1.05 3.24 -14.21
C LEU A 119 0.20 3.92 -13.65
N ASN A 120 0.87 3.26 -12.71
CA ASN A 120 2.04 3.75 -11.97
C ASN A 120 1.77 5.07 -11.24
N ALA A 121 0.52 5.28 -10.84
CA ALA A 121 0.08 6.52 -10.24
C ALA A 121 0.30 6.55 -8.72
N VAL A 122 0.35 7.78 -8.20
CA VAL A 122 0.30 8.07 -6.77
C VAL A 122 -1.13 8.48 -6.42
N ILE A 123 -1.73 7.73 -5.51
CA ILE A 123 -3.07 7.98 -4.98
C ILE A 123 -2.90 8.54 -3.57
N VAL A 124 -3.69 9.56 -3.25
CA VAL A 124 -3.74 10.17 -1.93
C VAL A 124 -5.11 9.89 -1.33
N GLN A 125 -5.09 9.33 -0.13
CA GLN A 125 -6.27 9.19 0.70
C GLN A 125 -6.55 10.54 1.39
N ARG A 126 -7.79 11.01 1.33
CA ARG A 126 -8.28 12.08 2.19
C ARG A 126 -9.46 11.60 3.03
N LEU A 127 -9.45 11.98 4.30
CA LEU A 127 -10.59 11.81 5.18
C LEU A 127 -11.63 12.87 4.85
N LYS A 128 -12.91 12.49 4.89
CA LYS A 128 -14.02 13.46 4.85
C LYS A 128 -14.32 14.00 6.25
#